data_AF-A0A7Z3GQ57-F1
#
_entry.id   AF-A0A7Z3GQ57-F1
#
_cell.length_a   1.000
_cell.length_b   1.000
_cell.length_c   1.000
_cell.angle_alpha   90.00
_cell.angle_beta   90.00
_cell.angle_gamma   90.00
#
_symmetry.space_group_name_H-M   'P 1'
#
loop_
_entity.id
_entity.type
_entity.pdbx_description
1 polymer ?
#
loop_
_entity_poly.entity_id
_entity_poly.type
_entity_poly.pdbx_seq_one_letter_code
_entity_poly.pdbx_strand_id
1 'polypeptide(L)'
;MRRLFGLLFLCATANAAEPTFIQKLDGLAAQCAVDGSRKYTEAELALRDHGESSKQYKAALGDAYTAASSCVQVSLPKGRDALRSEALKSPNLKERLADAYAAWVGYMDWLKTPHSWADDGAQKSAYETARNRLQAEIDIQ
;
A
#
# COMPACT_ATOMS: atom_id res chain seq x y z
N MET A 1 -19.09 -55.98 5.80
CA MET A 1 -19.47 -54.96 4.79
C MET A 1 -19.41 -53.59 5.44
N ARG A 2 -18.41 -52.77 5.10
CA ARG A 2 -18.29 -51.39 5.62
C ARG A 2 -18.04 -50.48 4.43
N ARG A 3 -19.11 -49.81 3.97
CA ARG A 3 -19.06 -48.81 2.90
C ARG A 3 -18.44 -47.55 3.49
N LEU A 4 -17.20 -47.24 3.15
CA LEU A 4 -16.59 -45.94 3.38
C LEU A 4 -16.93 -45.06 2.17
N PHE A 5 -17.93 -44.20 2.35
CA PHE A 5 -18.13 -43.02 1.51
C PHE A 5 -16.96 -42.07 1.75
N GLY A 6 -15.92 -42.17 0.92
CA GLY A 6 -14.88 -41.16 0.85
C GLY A 6 -15.44 -39.94 0.12
N LEU A 7 -15.73 -38.87 0.86
CA LEU A 7 -16.00 -37.56 0.31
C LEU A 7 -14.82 -37.16 -0.59
N LEU A 8 -15.10 -37.03 -1.89
CA LEU A 8 -14.25 -36.34 -2.84
C LEU A 8 -14.23 -34.85 -2.43
N PHE A 9 -13.16 -34.43 -1.75
CA PHE A 9 -12.80 -33.03 -1.63
C PHE A 9 -12.47 -32.51 -3.04
N LEU A 10 -13.45 -31.93 -3.70
CA LEU A 10 -13.25 -31.02 -4.82
C LEU A 10 -12.51 -29.79 -4.28
N CYS A 11 -11.17 -29.82 -4.32
CA CYS A 11 -10.37 -28.61 -4.30
C CYS A 11 -10.73 -27.82 -5.56
N ALA A 12 -11.75 -26.97 -5.44
CA ALA A 12 -11.96 -25.89 -6.38
C ALA A 12 -10.69 -25.02 -6.32
N THR A 13 -9.84 -25.14 -7.34
CA THR A 13 -8.82 -24.15 -7.63
C THR A 13 -9.57 -22.85 -7.90
N ALA A 14 -9.72 -22.01 -6.86
CA ALA A 14 -10.14 -20.64 -7.05
C ALA A 14 -9.09 -20.02 -7.98
N ASN A 15 -9.46 -19.79 -9.23
CA ASN A 15 -8.77 -18.84 -10.09
C ASN A 15 -8.86 -17.51 -9.35
N ALA A 16 -7.89 -17.22 -8.50
CA ALA A 16 -7.76 -15.91 -7.89
C ALA A 16 -7.60 -14.94 -9.05
N ALA A 17 -8.65 -14.17 -9.33
CA ALA A 17 -8.60 -13.13 -10.34
C ALA A 17 -7.39 -12.25 -10.04
N GLU A 18 -6.63 -11.89 -11.07
CA GLU A 18 -5.52 -10.97 -10.89
C GLU A 18 -6.03 -9.69 -10.22
N PRO A 19 -5.29 -9.14 -9.23
CA PRO A 19 -5.74 -7.94 -8.56
C PRO A 19 -5.87 -6.79 -9.56
N THR A 20 -6.94 -6.01 -9.41
CA THR A 20 -7.18 -4.82 -10.22
C THR A 20 -6.06 -3.81 -10.02
N PHE A 21 -5.95 -2.83 -10.93
CA PHE A 21 -4.98 -1.75 -10.78
C PHE A 21 -5.10 -1.03 -9.43
N ILE A 22 -6.33 -0.70 -9.00
CA ILE A 22 -6.59 -0.10 -7.69
C ILE A 22 -6.12 -1.00 -6.55
N GLN A 23 -6.46 -2.29 -6.58
CA GLN A 23 -6.05 -3.25 -5.55
C GLN A 23 -4.53 -3.40 -5.46
N LYS A 24 -3.83 -3.35 -6.61
CA LYS A 24 -2.37 -3.38 -6.66
C LYS A 24 -1.76 -2.16 -5.96
N LEU A 25 -2.26 -0.95 -6.26
CA LEU A 25 -1.75 0.27 -5.63
C LEU A 25 -2.04 0.30 -4.12
N ASP A 26 -3.26 -0.07 -3.72
CA ASP A 26 -3.65 -0.16 -2.31
C ASP A 26 -2.78 -1.16 -1.55
N GLY A 27 -2.53 -2.34 -2.12
CA GLY A 27 -1.68 -3.37 -1.50
C GLY A 27 -0.24 -2.91 -1.31
N LEU A 28 0.36 -2.24 -2.31
CA LEU A 28 1.72 -1.72 -2.22
C LEU A 28 1.84 -0.60 -1.17
N ALA A 29 0.88 0.31 -1.12
CA ALA A 29 0.88 1.39 -0.14
C ALA A 29 0.64 0.86 1.29
N ALA A 30 -0.30 -0.07 1.46
CA ALA A 30 -0.58 -0.71 2.73
C ALA A 30 0.67 -1.45 3.27
N GLN A 31 1.38 -2.18 2.41
CA GLN A 31 2.63 -2.85 2.80
C GLN A 31 3.65 -1.84 3.35
N CYS A 32 3.90 -0.73 2.63
CA CYS A 32 4.89 0.24 3.08
C CYS A 32 4.46 1.00 4.34
N ALA A 33 3.16 1.26 4.52
CA ALA A 33 2.63 1.83 5.74
C ALA A 33 2.80 0.88 6.93
N VAL A 34 2.57 -0.43 6.75
CA VAL A 34 2.78 -1.44 7.79
C VAL A 34 4.27 -1.57 8.15
N ASP A 35 5.15 -1.61 7.16
CA ASP A 35 6.60 -1.73 7.40
C ASP A 35 7.14 -0.54 8.22
N GLY A 36 6.70 0.68 7.88
CA GLY A 36 7.06 1.89 8.62
C GLY A 36 6.43 1.96 10.02
N SER A 37 5.12 1.76 10.14
CA SER A 37 4.41 1.84 11.43
C SER A 37 4.87 0.79 12.43
N ARG A 38 5.17 -0.43 11.99
CA ARG A 38 5.71 -1.48 12.86
C ARG A 38 7.01 -1.06 13.53
N LYS A 39 7.89 -0.38 12.78
CA LYS A 39 9.14 0.16 13.32
C LYS A 39 8.93 1.44 14.12
N TYR A 40 7.94 2.24 13.77
CA TYR A 40 7.57 3.41 14.55
C TYR A 40 7.10 3.05 15.97
N THR A 41 6.43 1.92 16.17
CA THR A 41 6.09 1.43 17.52
C THR A 41 7.34 1.25 18.41
N GLU A 42 8.48 0.84 17.85
CA GLU A 42 9.76 0.77 18.59
C GLU A 42 10.23 2.18 18.99
N ALA A 43 10.01 3.17 18.13
CA ALA A 43 10.31 4.58 18.42
C ALA A 43 9.40 5.14 19.53
N GLU A 44 8.10 4.84 19.53
CA GLU A 44 7.18 5.29 20.58
C GLU A 44 7.54 4.71 21.96
N LEU A 45 7.96 3.44 22.00
CA LEU A 45 8.46 2.83 23.24
C LEU A 45 9.74 3.55 23.73
N ALA A 46 10.69 3.82 22.83
CA ALA A 46 11.91 4.54 23.18
C ALA A 46 11.63 6.01 23.59
N LEU A 47 10.64 6.66 22.97
CA LEU A 47 10.18 8.00 23.35
C LEU A 47 9.66 8.00 24.79
N ARG A 48 8.81 7.03 25.13
CA ARG A 48 8.26 6.86 26.48
C ARG A 48 9.36 6.60 27.52
N ASP A 49 10.32 5.73 27.20
CA ASP A 49 11.29 5.24 28.18
C ASP A 49 12.53 6.15 28.35
N HIS A 50 12.86 6.94 27.31
CA HIS A 50 14.10 7.73 27.28
C HIS A 50 13.92 9.20 26.91
N GLY A 51 12.75 9.60 26.40
CA GLY A 51 12.45 10.97 25.95
C GLY A 51 12.93 11.27 24.52
N GLU A 52 12.40 12.37 23.97
CA GLU A 52 12.56 12.77 22.56
C GLU A 52 14.00 13.17 22.18
N SER A 53 14.79 13.65 23.14
CA SER A 53 16.18 14.04 22.89
C SER A 53 17.14 12.85 22.87
N SER A 54 16.69 11.67 23.32
CA SER A 54 17.52 10.48 23.50
C SER A 54 18.06 9.92 22.18
N LYS A 55 19.23 9.29 22.25
CA LYS A 55 19.83 8.60 21.10
C LYS A 55 18.98 7.40 20.67
N GLN A 56 18.36 6.72 21.64
CA GLN A 56 17.51 5.55 21.44
C GLN A 56 16.27 5.90 20.62
N TYR A 57 15.55 6.95 21.00
CA TYR A 57 14.39 7.42 20.24
C TYR A 57 14.77 7.81 18.81
N LYS A 58 15.81 8.63 18.66
CA LYS A 58 16.27 9.09 17.34
C LYS A 58 16.69 7.94 16.42
N ALA A 59 17.36 6.92 16.96
CA ALA A 59 17.73 5.73 16.21
C ALA A 59 16.50 4.94 15.76
N ALA A 60 15.59 4.61 16.68
CA ALA A 60 14.38 3.86 16.37
C ALA A 60 13.47 4.61 15.38
N LEU A 61 13.37 5.94 15.50
CA LEU A 61 12.65 6.79 14.56
C LEU A 61 13.30 6.76 13.16
N GLY A 62 14.63 6.81 13.09
CA GLY A 62 15.37 6.68 11.84
C GLY A 62 15.18 5.33 11.16
N ASP A 63 15.13 4.24 11.94
CA ASP A 63 14.87 2.89 11.44
C ASP A 63 13.46 2.77 10.84
N ALA A 64 12.46 3.43 11.43
CA ALA A 64 11.10 3.48 10.90
C ALA A 64 11.03 4.09 9.50
N TYR A 65 11.63 5.27 9.31
CA TYR A 65 11.66 5.90 7.98
C TYR A 65 12.54 5.14 6.99
N THR A 66 13.60 4.49 7.45
CA THR A 66 14.44 3.64 6.59
C THR A 66 13.67 2.44 6.08
N ALA A 67 12.86 1.80 6.93
CA ALA A 67 11.98 0.70 6.53
C ALA A 67 10.95 1.15 5.49
N ALA A 68 10.24 2.25 5.75
CA ALA A 68 9.26 2.80 4.82
C ALA A 68 9.92 3.22 3.48
N SER A 69 11.06 3.90 3.53
CA SER A 69 11.82 4.31 2.33
C SER A 69 12.25 3.12 1.48
N SER A 70 12.75 2.06 2.11
CA SER A 70 13.17 0.84 1.42
C SER A 70 11.98 0.17 0.72
N CYS A 71 10.82 0.08 1.39
CA CYS A 71 9.61 -0.45 0.78
C CYS A 71 9.15 0.42 -0.40
N VAL A 72 9.10 1.74 -0.23
CA VAL A 72 8.65 2.68 -1.27
C VAL A 72 9.53 2.57 -2.52
N GLN A 73 10.85 2.49 -2.37
CA GLN A 73 11.78 2.34 -3.49
C GLN A 73 11.52 1.06 -4.31
N VAL A 74 11.16 -0.04 -3.65
CA VAL A 74 10.81 -1.32 -4.31
C VAL A 74 9.41 -1.29 -4.92
N SER A 75 8.48 -0.55 -4.31
CA SER A 75 7.07 -0.50 -4.72
C SER A 75 6.82 0.45 -5.88
N LEU A 76 7.53 1.58 -5.99
CA LEU A 76 7.34 2.56 -7.07
C LEU A 76 7.46 1.95 -8.48
N PRO A 77 8.49 1.13 -8.81
CA PRO A 77 8.56 0.46 -10.11
C PRO A 77 7.35 -0.46 -10.38
N LYS A 78 6.88 -1.19 -9.36
CA LYS A 78 5.73 -2.10 -9.47
C LYS A 78 4.44 -1.35 -9.77
N GLY A 79 4.22 -0.21 -9.11
CA GLY A 79 3.10 0.68 -9.39
C GLY A 79 3.14 1.24 -10.81
N ARG A 80 4.32 1.69 -11.26
CA ARG A 80 4.52 2.17 -12.63
C ARG A 80 4.23 1.09 -13.68
N ASP A 81 4.69 -0.13 -13.45
CA ASP A 81 4.47 -1.24 -14.38
C ASP A 81 2.99 -1.65 -14.40
N ALA A 82 2.30 -1.59 -13.25
CA ALA A 82 0.85 -1.76 -13.18
C ALA A 82 0.10 -0.67 -13.96
N LEU A 83 0.49 0.61 -13.84
CA LEU A 83 -0.08 1.70 -14.63
C LEU A 83 0.09 1.46 -16.13
N ARG A 84 1.31 1.08 -16.55
CA ARG A 84 1.58 0.80 -17.97
C ARG A 84 0.71 -0.33 -18.48
N SER A 85 0.59 -1.42 -17.73
CA SER A 85 -0.25 -2.56 -18.12
C SER A 85 -1.72 -2.18 -18.20
N GLU A 86 -2.24 -1.39 -17.25
CA GLU A 86 -3.65 -1.03 -17.20
C GLU A 86 -4.01 -0.02 -18.30
N ALA A 87 -3.14 0.96 -18.55
CA ALA A 87 -3.35 1.95 -19.60
C ALA A 87 -3.39 1.35 -21.01
N LEU A 88 -2.77 0.18 -21.23
CA LEU A 88 -2.88 -0.57 -22.48
C LEU A 88 -4.20 -1.34 -22.59
N LYS A 89 -4.74 -1.83 -21.48
CA LYS A 89 -6.01 -2.57 -21.43
C LYS A 89 -7.21 -1.63 -21.51
N SER A 90 -7.11 -0.46 -20.89
CA SER A 90 -8.20 0.48 -20.66
C SER A 90 -7.82 1.88 -21.15
N PRO A 91 -7.62 2.09 -22.46
CA PRO A 91 -7.10 3.35 -23.00
C PRO A 91 -8.04 4.54 -22.79
N ASN A 92 -9.34 4.29 -22.68
CA ASN A 92 -10.37 5.28 -22.33
C ASN A 92 -10.24 5.81 -20.89
N LEU A 93 -9.61 5.06 -19.99
CA LEU A 93 -9.38 5.45 -18.59
C LEU A 93 -8.01 6.09 -18.35
N LYS A 94 -7.20 6.27 -19.40
CA LYS A 94 -5.77 6.64 -19.27
C LYS A 94 -5.52 7.87 -18.39
N GLU A 95 -6.33 8.92 -18.53
CA GLU A 95 -6.20 10.14 -17.72
C GLU A 95 -6.51 9.86 -16.25
N ARG A 96 -7.60 9.14 -15.97
CA ARG A 96 -7.99 8.76 -14.60
C ARG A 96 -7.01 7.81 -13.93
N LEU A 97 -6.44 6.88 -14.70
CA LEU A 97 -5.37 5.99 -14.24
C LEU A 97 -4.11 6.79 -13.86
N ALA A 98 -3.75 7.79 -14.68
CA ALA A 98 -2.61 8.67 -14.41
C ALA A 98 -2.83 9.54 -13.17
N ASP A 99 -4.03 10.11 -13.00
CA ASP A 99 -4.40 10.91 -11.82
C ASP A 99 -4.29 10.09 -10.52
N ALA A 100 -4.90 8.89 -10.51
CA ALA A 100 -4.85 7.99 -9.36
C ALA A 100 -3.41 7.55 -9.05
N TYR A 101 -2.61 7.25 -10.08
CA TYR A 101 -1.20 6.90 -9.91
C TYR A 101 -0.37 8.07 -9.37
N ALA A 102 -0.58 9.29 -9.86
CA ALA A 102 0.15 10.46 -9.38
C ALA A 102 -0.16 10.74 -7.90
N ALA A 103 -1.43 10.65 -7.51
CA ALA A 103 -1.84 10.78 -6.11
C ALA A 103 -1.25 9.65 -5.23
N TRP A 104 -1.22 8.43 -5.75
CA TRP A 104 -0.55 7.29 -5.10
C TRP A 104 0.95 7.55 -4.89
N VAL A 105 1.67 8.04 -5.91
CA VAL A 105 3.09 8.41 -5.77
C VAL A 105 3.27 9.47 -4.69
N GLY A 106 2.40 10.47 -4.62
CA GLY A 106 2.41 11.47 -3.55
C GLY A 106 2.25 10.86 -2.16
N TYR A 107 1.35 9.88 -2.01
CA TYR A 107 1.20 9.16 -0.75
C TYR A 107 2.42 8.29 -0.41
N MET A 108 2.99 7.59 -1.39
CA MET A 108 4.21 6.80 -1.23
C MET A 108 5.41 7.68 -0.84
N ASP A 109 5.52 8.88 -1.39
CA ASP A 109 6.55 9.84 -1.02
C ASP A 109 6.38 10.35 0.42
N TRP A 110 5.14 10.62 0.81
CA TRP A 110 4.81 10.97 2.19
C TRP A 110 5.21 9.86 3.18
N LEU A 111 4.92 8.59 2.88
CA LEU A 111 5.26 7.46 3.75
C LEU A 111 6.75 7.36 4.10
N LYS A 112 7.65 7.81 3.22
CA LYS A 112 9.11 7.77 3.46
C LYS A 112 9.69 9.07 4.00
N THR A 113 8.92 10.15 4.09
CA THR A 113 9.39 11.43 4.63
C THR A 113 9.04 11.53 6.11
N PRO A 114 9.78 12.29 6.94
CA PRO A 114 9.45 12.44 8.35
C PRO A 114 8.05 13.03 8.59
N HIS A 115 7.17 12.30 9.29
CA HIS A 115 5.81 12.70 9.64
C HIS A 115 5.32 11.97 10.90
N SER A 116 4.28 12.47 11.56
CA SER A 116 3.60 11.72 12.62
C SER A 116 2.84 10.54 12.01
N TRP A 117 3.18 9.31 12.40
CA TRP A 117 2.46 8.10 11.96
C TRP A 117 1.05 7.98 12.58
N ALA A 118 0.71 8.86 13.53
CA ALA A 118 -0.64 8.94 14.11
C ALA A 118 -1.62 9.74 13.24
N ASP A 119 -1.11 10.51 12.26
CA ASP A 119 -1.93 11.36 11.41
C ASP A 119 -2.22 10.68 10.06
N ASP A 120 -3.49 10.69 9.64
CA ASP A 120 -3.83 10.42 8.25
C ASP A 120 -3.41 11.63 7.40
N GLY A 121 -2.23 11.54 6.78
CA GLY A 121 -1.68 12.62 5.97
C GLY A 121 -2.61 13.04 4.82
N ALA A 122 -2.61 14.33 4.48
CA ALA A 122 -3.41 14.87 3.37
C ALA A 122 -3.18 14.13 2.03
N GLN A 123 -1.99 13.55 1.85
CA GLN A 123 -1.60 12.75 0.70
C GLN A 123 -2.36 11.42 0.63
N LYS A 124 -2.65 10.79 1.77
CA LYS A 124 -3.51 9.59 1.85
C LYS A 124 -4.92 9.94 1.40
N SER A 125 -5.50 11.01 1.93
CA SER A 125 -6.84 11.46 1.53
C SER A 125 -6.92 11.86 0.06
N ALA A 126 -5.87 12.51 -0.47
CA ALA A 126 -5.78 12.84 -1.89
C ALA A 126 -5.74 11.58 -2.76
N TYR A 127 -4.97 10.57 -2.36
CA TYR A 127 -4.93 9.27 -3.02
C TYR A 127 -6.29 8.57 -2.98
N GLU A 128 -6.92 8.46 -1.82
CA GLU A 128 -8.24 7.84 -1.66
C GLU A 128 -9.29 8.54 -2.53
N THR A 129 -9.26 9.86 -2.61
CA THR A 129 -10.16 10.63 -3.46
C THR A 129 -9.94 10.32 -4.94
N ALA A 130 -8.70 10.31 -5.42
CA ALA A 130 -8.38 10.01 -6.81
C ALA A 130 -8.73 8.55 -7.16
N ARG A 131 -8.44 7.61 -6.26
CA ARG A 131 -8.82 6.20 -6.36
C ARG A 131 -10.34 6.03 -6.47
N ASN A 132 -11.11 6.68 -5.61
CA ASN A 132 -12.56 6.56 -5.61
C ASN A 132 -13.18 7.15 -6.90
N ARG A 133 -12.60 8.23 -7.44
CA ARG A 133 -13.00 8.77 -8.75
C ARG A 133 -12.71 7.78 -9.88
N LEU A 134 -11.52 7.16 -9.88
CA LEU A 134 -11.20 6.12 -10.86
C LEU A 134 -12.16 4.91 -10.75
N GLN A 135 -12.48 4.47 -9.53
CA GLN A 135 -13.43 3.38 -9.32
C GLN A 135 -14.81 3.72 -9.89
N ALA A 136 -15.30 4.94 -9.65
CA ALA A 136 -16.57 5.38 -10.22
C ALA A 136 -16.56 5.37 -11.77
N GLU A 137 -15.45 5.77 -12.39
CA GLU A 137 -15.30 5.74 -13.86
C GLU A 137 -15.19 4.31 -14.42
N ILE A 138 -14.67 3.36 -13.63
CA ILE A 138 -14.69 1.93 -13.97
C ILE A 138 -16.11 1.38 -13.86
N ASP A 139 -16.85 1.74 -12.80
CA ASP A 139 -18.20 1.21 -12.52
C ASP A 139 -19.26 1.71 -13.51
N ILE A 140 -19.01 2.83 -14.21
CA ILE A 140 -19.92 3.41 -15.22
C ILE A 140 -19.75 2.74 -16.60
N GLN A 141 -18.65 2.04 -16.84
CA GLN A 141 -18.37 1.35 -18.11
C GLN A 141 -19.05 -0.01 -18.22
#